data_AF-A0A1Q2YMB0-F1
#
_entry.id   AF-A0A1Q2YMB0-F1
#
_cell.length_a   1.000
_cell.length_b   1.000
_cell.length_c   1.000
_cell.angle_alpha   90.00
_cell.angle_beta   90.00
_cell.angle_gamma   90.00
#
_symmetry.space_group_name_H-M   'P 1'
#
loop_
_entity.id
_entity.type
_entity.pdbx_description
1 polymer ?
#
loop_
_entity_poly.entity_id
_entity_poly.type
_entity_poly.pdbx_seq_one_letter_code
_entity_poly.pdbx_strand_id
1 'polypeptide(L)'
;MQAGNVNSSPEYLCSNKHSDEELIVASREVAASTAQLVSAARVKSQFMSKTQDKLEEASKKVNLACKQLVIQVNQLISSKNELDEVDYSKLSIHETKTAEMEQQVEILKLENALNSARKRLGEIRKFSYRDDE
;
A
#
# COMPACT_ATOMS: atom_id res chain seq x y z
N MET A 1 -33.61 -9.12 27.12
CA MET A 1 -32.90 -7.90 26.66
C MET A 1 -31.47 -8.29 26.36
N GLN A 2 -31.16 -8.46 25.08
CA GLN A 2 -29.86 -8.91 24.60
C GLN A 2 -29.26 -7.75 23.82
N ALA A 3 -28.29 -7.07 24.42
CA ALA A 3 -27.42 -6.14 23.72
C ALA A 3 -26.01 -6.74 23.79
N GLY A 4 -25.70 -7.56 22.80
CA GLY A 4 -24.35 -8.03 22.56
C GLY A 4 -23.55 -6.88 21.96
N ASN A 5 -22.65 -6.31 22.75
CA ASN A 5 -21.50 -5.57 22.23
C ASN A 5 -20.38 -6.59 22.00
N VAL A 6 -20.45 -7.28 20.86
CA VAL A 6 -19.30 -7.97 20.29
C VAL A 6 -18.78 -7.04 19.19
N ASN A 7 -17.85 -6.16 19.54
CA ASN A 7 -17.03 -5.46 18.55
C ASN A 7 -16.07 -6.49 17.92
N SER A 8 -16.62 -7.26 16.99
CA SER A 8 -15.99 -7.77 15.77
C SER A 8 -15.22 -6.65 15.08
N SER A 9 -14.01 -6.75 14.52
CA SER A 9 -13.11 -7.84 14.16
C SER A 9 -11.78 -7.15 13.77
N PRO A 10 -10.62 -7.81 13.91
CA PRO A 10 -9.34 -7.29 13.44
C PRO A 10 -9.17 -7.26 11.90
N GLU A 11 -10.09 -7.89 11.14
CA GLU A 11 -9.99 -8.01 9.68
C GLU A 11 -10.12 -6.68 8.93
N TYR A 12 -10.96 -5.75 9.40
CA TYR A 12 -11.19 -4.46 8.73
C TYR A 12 -9.96 -3.54 8.79
N LEU A 13 -9.13 -3.69 9.83
CA LEU A 13 -7.95 -2.87 10.02
C LEU A 13 -6.80 -3.30 9.09
N CYS A 14 -6.70 -4.60 8.82
CA CYS A 14 -5.73 -5.16 7.86
C CYS A 14 -6.09 -4.81 6.41
N SER A 15 -7.39 -4.71 6.10
CA SER A 15 -7.87 -4.34 4.75
C SER A 15 -7.53 -2.90 4.35
N ASN A 16 -7.44 -1.97 5.31
CA ASN A 16 -7.10 -0.57 5.00
C ASN A 16 -5.64 -0.39 4.58
N LYS A 17 -4.69 -1.10 5.22
CA LYS A 17 -3.27 -1.03 4.84
C LYS A 17 -3.02 -1.58 3.44
N HIS A 18 -3.68 -2.70 3.10
CA HIS A 18 -3.66 -3.23 1.73
C HIS A 18 -4.27 -2.25 0.73
N SER A 19 -5.38 -1.59 1.08
CA SER A 19 -6.04 -0.61 0.21
C SER A 19 -5.16 0.60 -0.12
N ASP A 20 -4.37 1.12 0.82
CA ASP A 20 -3.54 2.30 0.60
C ASP A 20 -2.34 1.98 -0.33
N GLU A 21 -1.69 0.84 -0.12
CA GLU A 21 -0.60 0.36 -0.99
C GLU A 21 -1.12 -0.02 -2.38
N GLU A 22 -2.26 -0.71 -2.47
CA GLU A 22 -2.95 -1.02 -3.73
C GLU A 22 -3.35 0.25 -4.49
N LEU A 23 -3.81 1.30 -3.79
CA LEU A 23 -4.09 2.61 -4.39
C LEU A 23 -2.85 3.25 -5.00
N ILE A 24 -1.70 3.16 -4.32
CA ILE A 24 -0.43 3.68 -4.86
C ILE A 24 -0.03 2.91 -6.12
N VAL A 25 -0.16 1.58 -6.12
CA VAL A 25 0.18 0.73 -7.27
C VAL A 25 -0.77 1.02 -8.45
N ALA A 26 -2.07 1.01 -8.24
CA ALA A 26 -3.07 1.31 -9.27
C ALA A 26 -2.87 2.71 -9.87
N SER A 27 -2.58 3.72 -9.05
CA SER A 27 -2.29 5.08 -9.52
C SER A 27 -1.04 5.13 -10.42
N ARG A 28 -0.01 4.36 -10.10
CA ARG A 28 1.20 4.23 -10.93
C ARG A 28 0.93 3.49 -12.24
N GLU A 29 0.11 2.45 -12.21
CA GLU A 29 -0.30 1.71 -13.42
C GLU A 29 -1.11 2.60 -14.38
N VAL A 30 -1.99 3.44 -13.86
CA VAL A 30 -2.76 4.43 -14.65
C VAL A 30 -1.81 5.43 -15.32
N ALA A 31 -0.83 5.96 -14.58
CA ALA A 31 0.18 6.86 -15.12
C ALA A 31 1.02 6.21 -16.23
N ALA A 32 1.46 4.96 -16.02
CA ALA A 32 2.23 4.19 -16.99
C ALA A 32 1.41 3.89 -18.26
N SER A 33 0.17 3.44 -18.10
CA SER A 33 -0.75 3.14 -19.21
C SER A 33 -1.07 4.40 -20.02
N THR A 34 -1.25 5.54 -19.34
CA THR A 34 -1.45 6.83 -20.00
C THR A 34 -0.22 7.23 -20.81
N ALA A 35 0.99 7.05 -20.28
CA ALA A 35 2.23 7.32 -21.00
C ALA A 35 2.38 6.43 -22.24
N GLN A 36 2.10 5.14 -22.11
CA GLN A 36 2.12 4.20 -23.23
C GLN A 36 1.12 4.59 -24.32
N LEU A 37 -0.11 4.97 -23.94
CA LEU A 37 -1.14 5.41 -24.87
C LEU A 37 -0.72 6.67 -25.63
N VAL A 38 -0.08 7.64 -24.96
CA VAL A 38 0.45 8.85 -25.60
C VAL A 38 1.61 8.53 -26.55
N SER A 39 2.51 7.65 -26.16
CA SER A 39 3.60 7.17 -27.03
C SER A 39 3.05 6.45 -28.26
N ALA A 40 2.03 5.61 -28.11
CA ALA A 40 1.37 4.95 -29.23
C ALA A 40 0.63 5.95 -30.15
N ALA A 41 -0.07 6.93 -29.56
CA ALA A 41 -0.74 7.99 -30.31
C ALA A 41 0.25 8.84 -31.11
N ARG A 42 1.44 9.10 -30.56
CA ARG A 42 2.52 9.84 -31.22
C ARG A 42 2.95 9.19 -32.53
N VAL A 43 3.07 7.85 -32.57
CA VAL A 43 3.49 7.09 -33.78
C VAL A 43 2.49 7.24 -34.93
N LYS A 44 1.22 7.50 -34.63
CA LYS A 44 0.13 7.65 -35.63
C LYS A 44 -0.23 9.12 -35.91
N SER A 45 0.42 10.07 -35.24
CA SER A 45 0.11 11.49 -35.36
C SER A 45 0.93 12.18 -36.45
N GLN A 46 0.32 13.10 -37.19
CA GLN A 46 1.02 13.97 -38.15
C GLN A 46 1.94 14.95 -37.41
N PHE A 47 3.10 15.28 -37.99
CA PHE A 47 4.00 16.31 -37.48
C PHE A 47 3.24 17.64 -37.32
N MET A 48 3.29 18.27 -36.14
CA MET A 48 2.53 19.49 -35.77
C MET A 48 1.00 19.31 -35.57
N SER A 49 0.55 18.13 -35.14
CA SER A 49 -0.85 17.92 -34.76
C SER A 49 -1.22 18.64 -33.45
N LYS A 50 -2.07 19.67 -33.53
CA LYS A 50 -2.65 20.35 -32.35
C LYS A 50 -3.39 19.40 -31.40
N THR A 51 -3.91 18.28 -31.91
CA THR A 51 -4.59 17.26 -31.11
C THR A 51 -3.59 16.45 -30.29
N GLN A 52 -2.40 16.17 -30.84
CA GLN A 52 -1.32 15.49 -30.12
C GLN A 52 -0.78 16.39 -29.00
N ASP A 53 -0.58 17.68 -29.27
CA ASP A 53 -0.14 18.63 -28.24
C ASP A 53 -1.11 18.70 -27.06
N LYS A 54 -2.42 18.76 -27.35
CA LYS A 54 -3.48 18.71 -26.34
C LYS A 54 -3.49 17.39 -25.55
N LEU A 55 -3.27 16.27 -26.23
CA LEU A 55 -3.19 14.94 -25.59
C LEU A 55 -1.98 14.84 -24.65
N GLU A 56 -0.82 15.38 -25.05
CA GLU A 56 0.38 15.42 -24.21
C GLU A 56 0.19 16.34 -22.99
N GLU A 57 -0.47 17.47 -23.16
CA GLU A 57 -0.81 18.35 -22.04
C GLU A 57 -1.78 17.67 -21.06
N ALA A 58 -2.82 17.00 -21.58
CA ALA A 58 -3.76 16.24 -20.77
C ALA A 58 -3.07 15.10 -20.01
N SER A 59 -2.19 14.35 -20.67
CA SER A 59 -1.40 13.29 -20.04
C SER A 59 -0.47 13.80 -18.94
N LYS A 60 0.16 14.97 -19.14
CA LYS A 60 0.95 15.63 -18.09
C LYS A 60 0.09 15.96 -16.87
N LYS A 61 -1.14 16.46 -17.07
CA LYS A 61 -2.07 16.74 -15.97
C LYS A 61 -2.47 15.47 -15.22
N VAL A 62 -2.76 14.37 -15.93
CA VAL A 62 -3.04 13.06 -15.32
C VAL A 62 -1.84 12.59 -14.49
N ASN A 63 -0.62 12.66 -15.03
CA ASN A 63 0.59 12.27 -14.30
C ASN A 63 0.82 13.13 -13.04
N LEU A 64 0.53 14.43 -13.09
CA LEU A 64 0.61 15.31 -11.93
C LEU A 64 -0.43 14.94 -10.87
N ALA A 65 -1.68 14.69 -11.27
CA ALA A 65 -2.74 14.26 -10.36
C ALA A 65 -2.40 12.92 -9.68
N CYS A 66 -1.91 11.92 -10.44
CA CYS A 66 -1.46 10.65 -9.89
C CYS A 66 -0.33 10.83 -8.87
N LYS A 67 0.65 11.70 -9.15
CA LYS A 67 1.74 12.01 -8.20
C LYS A 67 1.23 12.67 -6.92
N GLN A 68 0.31 13.64 -7.04
CA GLN A 68 -0.30 14.30 -5.89
C GLN A 68 -1.06 13.31 -5.01
N LEU A 69 -1.82 12.41 -5.62
CA LEU A 69 -2.55 11.35 -4.92
C LEU A 69 -1.59 10.46 -4.12
N VAL A 70 -0.50 10.00 -4.73
CA VAL A 70 0.51 9.18 -4.04
C VAL A 70 1.16 9.93 -2.88
N ILE A 71 1.45 11.23 -3.03
CA ILE A 71 2.00 12.04 -1.93
C ILE A 71 0.99 12.13 -0.77
N GLN A 72 -0.28 12.42 -1.06
CA GLN A 72 -1.32 12.52 -0.04
C GLN A 72 -1.53 11.20 0.71
N VAL A 73 -1.57 10.07 -0.01
CA VAL A 73 -1.70 8.75 0.63
C VAL A 73 -0.49 8.45 1.52
N ASN A 74 0.74 8.74 1.07
CA ASN A 74 1.93 8.56 1.92
C ASN A 74 1.91 9.46 3.16
N GLN A 75 1.39 10.68 3.05
CA GLN A 75 1.19 11.58 4.19
C GLN A 75 0.17 10.99 5.18
N LEU A 76 -0.96 10.48 4.70
CA LEU A 76 -1.97 9.84 5.54
C LEU A 76 -1.41 8.61 6.27
N ILE A 77 -0.64 7.77 5.58
CA ILE A 77 0.03 6.61 6.20
C ILE A 77 1.01 7.07 7.30
N SER A 78 1.82 8.10 7.00
CA SER A 78 2.83 8.60 7.94
C SER A 78 2.18 9.23 9.18
N SER A 79 1.18 10.09 9.01
CA SER A 79 0.44 10.71 10.13
C SER A 79 -0.32 9.70 10.96
N LYS A 80 -0.78 8.58 10.39
CA LYS A 80 -1.41 7.50 11.15
C LYS A 80 -0.41 6.80 12.08
N ASN A 81 0.84 6.62 11.65
CA ASN A 81 1.87 6.01 12.48
C ASN A 81 2.35 6.95 13.60
N GLU A 82 2.30 8.27 13.41
CA GLU A 82 2.67 9.25 14.44
C GLU A 82 1.65 9.33 15.60
N LEU A 83 0.39 8.96 15.37
CA LEU A 83 -0.64 8.93 16.41
C LEU A 83 -0.54 7.72 17.36
N ASP A 84 0.31 6.74 17.02
CA ASP A 84 0.59 5.56 17.85
C ASP A 84 1.84 5.74 18.74
N GLU A 85 2.37 6.97 18.89
CA GLU A 85 3.44 7.25 19.86
C GLU A 85 2.86 7.20 21.29
N VAL A 86 2.77 5.99 21.84
CA VAL A 86 2.29 5.75 23.20
C VAL A 86 3.25 6.38 24.20
N ASP A 87 2.78 7.37 24.96
CA ASP A 87 3.55 8.00 26.02
C ASP A 87 3.64 7.06 27.24
N TYR A 88 4.60 6.14 27.21
CA TYR A 88 4.82 5.12 28.25
C TYR A 88 5.18 5.71 29.62
N SER A 89 5.50 7.02 29.70
CA SER A 89 5.85 7.70 30.96
C SER A 89 4.64 7.95 31.87
N LYS A 90 3.41 7.82 31.35
CA LYS A 90 2.16 8.09 32.07
C LYS A 90 1.40 6.84 32.53
N LEU A 91 1.89 5.64 32.18
CA LEU A 91 1.21 4.37 32.48
C LEU A 91 1.61 3.83 33.86
N SER A 92 0.66 3.21 34.57
CA SER A 92 0.92 2.49 35.83
C SER A 92 1.79 1.25 35.58
N ILE A 93 2.57 0.80 36.56
CA ILE A 93 3.51 -0.34 36.45
C ILE A 93 2.85 -1.61 35.86
N HIS A 94 1.59 -1.86 36.21
CA HIS A 94 0.82 -2.99 35.69
C HIS A 94 0.37 -2.80 34.24
N GLU A 95 0.05 -1.57 33.84
CA GLU A 95 -0.32 -1.22 32.48
C GLU A 95 0.90 -1.27 31.56
N THR A 96 2.06 -0.80 32.01
CA THR A 96 3.33 -0.93 31.28
C THR A 96 3.69 -2.38 31.01
N LYS A 97 3.53 -3.27 32.00
CA LYS A 97 3.82 -4.70 31.82
C LYS A 97 2.82 -5.39 30.90
N THR A 98 1.55 -4.98 30.93
CA THR A 98 0.54 -5.50 30.02
C THR A 98 0.84 -5.05 28.58
N ALA A 99 1.14 -3.77 28.37
CA ALA A 99 1.54 -3.24 27.07
C ALA A 99 2.83 -3.89 26.55
N GLU A 100 3.82 -4.14 27.41
CA GLU A 100 5.04 -4.87 27.06
C GLU A 100 4.72 -6.29 26.57
N MET A 101 3.86 -7.02 27.29
CA MET A 101 3.46 -8.38 26.91
C MET A 101 2.64 -8.40 25.63
N GLU A 102 1.74 -7.43 25.42
CA GLU A 102 0.98 -7.28 24.18
C GLU A 102 1.91 -7.01 22.98
N GLN A 103 2.90 -6.13 23.16
CA GLN A 103 3.91 -5.85 22.14
C GLN A 103 4.76 -7.09 21.83
N GLN A 104 5.16 -7.87 22.84
CA GLN A 104 5.89 -9.13 22.65
C GLN A 104 5.05 -10.15 21.86
N VAL A 105 3.74 -10.25 22.15
CA VAL A 105 2.83 -11.12 21.40
C VAL A 105 2.69 -10.64 19.95
N GLU A 106 2.61 -9.33 19.71
CA GLU A 106 2.57 -8.78 18.36
C GLU A 106 3.85 -9.08 17.58
N ILE A 107 5.02 -8.91 18.20
CA ILE A 107 6.31 -9.27 17.61
C ILE A 107 6.31 -10.75 17.20
N LEU A 108 5.92 -11.66 18.09
CA LEU A 108 5.87 -13.10 17.78
C LEU A 108 4.91 -13.43 16.63
N LYS A 109 3.78 -12.72 16.51
CA LYS A 109 2.86 -12.89 15.37
C LYS A 109 3.51 -12.43 14.06
N LEU A 110 4.17 -11.28 14.07
CA LEU A 110 4.87 -10.74 12.90
C LEU A 110 6.04 -11.64 12.47
N GLU A 111 6.82 -12.17 13.41
CA GLU A 111 7.89 -13.13 13.13
C GLU A 111 7.35 -14.42 12.48
N ASN A 112 6.23 -14.95 12.98
CA ASN A 112 5.58 -16.10 12.37
C ASN A 112 5.06 -15.81 10.96
N ALA A 113 4.44 -14.63 10.76
CA ALA A 113 3.99 -14.19 9.43
C ALA A 113 5.17 -14.05 8.46
N LEU A 114 6.29 -13.47 8.90
CA LEU A 114 7.52 -13.34 8.13
C LEU A 114 8.08 -14.71 7.74
N ASN A 115 8.15 -15.65 8.68
CA ASN A 115 8.62 -17.01 8.42
C ASN A 115 7.72 -17.74 7.41
N SER A 116 6.40 -17.56 7.50
CA SER A 116 5.44 -18.11 6.54
C SER A 116 5.65 -17.52 5.13
N ALA A 117 5.80 -16.20 5.02
CA ALA A 117 6.08 -15.52 3.76
C ALA A 117 7.42 -15.99 3.13
N ARG A 118 8.47 -16.14 3.95
CA ARG A 118 9.76 -16.70 3.51
C ARG A 118 9.62 -18.12 2.97
N LYS A 119 8.83 -18.97 3.63
CA LYS A 119 8.54 -20.34 3.16
C LYS A 119 7.85 -20.31 1.79
N ARG A 120 6.82 -19.48 1.63
CA ARG A 120 6.10 -19.28 0.36
C ARG A 120 7.03 -18.79 -0.75
N LEU A 121 7.93 -17.84 -0.46
CA LEU A 121 8.94 -17.38 -1.42
C LEU A 121 9.91 -18.51 -1.82
N GLY A 122 10.30 -19.37 -0.88
CA GLY A 122 11.11 -20.56 -1.15
C GLY A 122 10.39 -21.55 -2.07
N GLU A 123 9.08 -21.75 -1.90
CA GLU A 123 8.26 -22.58 -2.79
C GLU A 123 8.18 -22.00 -4.19
N ILE A 124 7.89 -20.70 -4.33
CA ILE A 124 7.87 -20.00 -5.63
C ILE A 124 9.20 -20.17 -6.37
N ARG A 125 10.33 -19.99 -5.69
CA ARG A 125 11.66 -20.19 -6.28
C ARG A 125 11.88 -21.63 -6.75
N LYS A 126 11.44 -22.64 -5.98
CA LYS A 126 11.57 -24.06 -6.37
C LYS A 126 10.76 -24.41 -7.61
N PHE A 127 9.59 -23.80 -7.81
CA PHE A 127 8.80 -23.99 -9.03
C PHE A 127 9.46 -23.31 -10.23
N SER A 128 10.00 -22.10 -10.07
CA SER A 128 10.71 -21.40 -11.14
C SER A 128 11.89 -22.21 -11.70
N TYR A 129 12.64 -22.95 -10.87
CA TYR A 129 13.76 -23.78 -11.35
C TYR A 129 13.32 -25.13 -11.95
N ARG A 130 12.05 -25.54 -11.80
CA ARG A 130 11.50 -26.77 -12.41
C ARG A 130 10.91 -26.54 -13.80
N ASP A 131 10.52 -25.30 -14.12
CA ASP A 131 9.96 -24.94 -15.42
C ASP A 131 11.05 -24.50 -16.43
N ASP A 132 12.30 -24.37 -15.98
CA ASP A 132 13.48 -24.05 -16.81
C ASP A 132 14.27 -25.32 -17.29
N GLU A 133 13.76 -26.54 -17.03
CA GLU A 133 14.21 -27.82 -17.65
C GLU A 133 13.21 -28.31 -18.69
#